data_AF-A0A1C5EJ63-F1
#
_entry.id   AF-A0A1C5EJ63-F1
#
_cell.length_a   1.000
_cell.length_b   1.000
_cell.length_c   1.000
_cell.angle_alpha   90.00
_cell.angle_beta   90.00
_cell.angle_gamma   90.00
#
_symmetry.space_group_name_H-M   'P 1'
#
loop_
_entity.id
_entity.type
_entity.pdbx_description
1 polymer ?
#
loop_
_entity_poly.entity_id
_entity_poly.type
_entity_poly.pdbx_seq_one_letter_code
_entity_poly.pdbx_strand_id
1 'polypeptide(L)'
;RRGAAVSGPEEGRFAAARALHGIAGDSGPLLTVLAVELAGRDPRRLREAAGATDGLGQDAAVLLPALRSALGTDEDGTTIPRKDADLEIALALWRLTGDPDDAVPVIARVLAQAESEWMRWTAVRAAKAAALLGPAAASLCPALERGLAVPERAPAMVLALLAVDPSGRDRTDLADAALTSAERHADAMGALDALAALGPENLSRPYLDRLTDLAERDRRVWCPGLSGSAAEADARFQEAARALLRTAGTISAGTATARPTTA
;
A
#
# COMPACT_ATOMS: atom_id res chain seq x y z
N ARG A 1 -0.36 14.26 34.81
CA ARG A 1 -0.55 13.88 33.38
C ARG A 1 0.13 12.53 33.05
N ARG A 2 1.40 12.28 33.42
CA ARG A 2 2.04 10.94 33.31
C ARG A 2 1.24 9.77 33.93
N GLY A 3 0.75 9.92 35.15
CA GLY A 3 0.04 8.83 35.85
C GLY A 3 -1.26 8.38 35.17
N ALA A 4 -1.98 9.26 34.48
CA ALA A 4 -3.22 8.88 33.77
C ALA A 4 -2.94 8.11 32.47
N ALA A 5 -1.83 8.40 31.79
CA ALA A 5 -1.40 7.70 30.57
C ALA A 5 -0.91 6.27 30.85
N VAL A 6 -0.53 5.97 32.10
CA VAL A 6 -0.04 4.63 32.51
C VAL A 6 -1.07 3.89 33.37
N SER A 7 -1.90 4.58 34.14
CA SER A 7 -2.81 3.97 35.13
C SER A 7 -4.31 4.23 34.88
N GLY A 8 -4.69 4.86 33.76
CA GLY A 8 -6.10 5.05 33.38
C GLY A 8 -6.78 3.77 32.87
N PRO A 9 -8.11 3.82 32.59
CA PRO A 9 -8.86 2.70 32.00
C PRO A 9 -8.21 2.21 30.70
N GLU A 10 -8.22 0.90 30.48
CA GLU A 10 -7.55 0.23 29.37
C GLU A 10 -7.97 0.80 28.00
N GLU A 11 -9.28 1.03 27.81
CA GLU A 11 -9.88 1.53 26.57
C GLU A 11 -9.38 2.92 26.14
N GLY A 12 -8.90 3.75 27.08
CA GLY A 12 -8.41 5.10 26.79
C GLY A 12 -6.90 5.27 26.88
N ARG A 13 -6.18 4.24 27.35
CA ARG A 13 -4.78 4.36 27.75
C ARG A 13 -3.86 4.62 26.55
N PHE A 14 -4.08 3.90 25.45
CA PHE A 14 -3.31 4.08 24.21
C PHE A 14 -3.51 5.47 23.61
N ALA A 15 -4.75 5.93 23.47
CA ALA A 15 -5.06 7.26 22.95
C ALA A 15 -4.45 8.37 23.83
N ALA A 16 -4.53 8.23 25.16
CA ALA A 16 -3.93 9.18 26.11
C ALA A 16 -2.40 9.21 26.01
N ALA A 17 -1.75 8.06 25.90
CA ALA A 17 -0.30 7.97 25.76
C ALA A 17 0.18 8.55 24.42
N ARG A 18 -0.55 8.29 23.32
CA ARG A 18 -0.28 8.86 21.99
C ARG A 18 -0.44 10.38 21.98
N ALA A 19 -1.50 10.90 22.59
CA ALA A 19 -1.71 12.34 22.72
C ALA A 19 -0.60 13.00 23.56
N LEU A 20 -0.17 12.36 24.64
CA LEU A 20 0.92 12.85 25.48
C LEU A 20 2.25 12.91 24.69
N HIS A 21 2.58 11.88 23.92
CA HIS A 21 3.76 11.88 23.07
C HIS A 21 3.69 13.02 22.03
N GLY A 22 2.55 13.19 21.34
CA GLY A 22 2.38 14.26 20.36
C GLY A 22 2.51 15.69 20.94
N ILE A 23 2.13 15.90 22.21
CA ILE A 23 2.17 17.23 22.85
C ILE A 23 3.52 17.48 23.54
N ALA A 24 4.11 16.47 24.17
CA ALA A 24 5.25 16.62 25.07
C ALA A 24 6.55 15.97 24.57
N GLY A 25 6.49 15.19 23.49
CA GLY A 25 7.64 14.41 22.99
C GLY A 25 8.07 13.25 23.91
N ASP A 26 7.36 13.00 25.02
CA ASP A 26 7.70 11.93 25.96
C ASP A 26 7.21 10.58 25.43
N SER A 27 8.13 9.79 24.87
CA SER A 27 7.89 8.44 24.33
C SER A 27 7.65 7.39 25.42
N GLY A 28 8.09 7.60 26.67
CA GLY A 28 8.11 6.57 27.71
C GLY A 28 6.74 5.94 28.03
N PRO A 29 5.68 6.75 28.28
CA PRO A 29 4.34 6.23 28.51
C PRO A 29 3.78 5.47 27.30
N LEU A 30 4.06 5.94 26.08
CA LEU A 30 3.61 5.28 24.86
C LEU A 30 4.33 3.93 24.67
N LEU A 31 5.65 3.89 24.83
CA LEU A 31 6.44 2.65 24.80
C LEU A 31 5.93 1.60 25.81
N THR A 32 5.55 2.04 27.01
CA THR A 32 5.01 1.14 28.05
C THR A 32 3.70 0.51 27.60
N VAL A 33 2.76 1.31 27.07
CA VAL A 33 1.48 0.80 26.58
C VAL A 33 1.68 -0.13 25.38
N LEU A 34 2.55 0.25 24.44
CA LEU A 34 2.87 -0.56 23.27
C LEU A 34 3.42 -1.94 23.66
N ALA A 35 4.33 -2.01 24.63
CA ALA A 35 4.87 -3.28 25.10
C ALA A 35 3.78 -4.20 25.69
N VAL A 36 2.80 -3.64 26.41
CA VAL A 36 1.66 -4.39 26.96
C VAL A 36 0.76 -4.91 25.85
N GLU A 37 0.41 -4.07 24.87
CA GLU A 37 -0.44 -4.48 23.76
C GLU A 37 0.23 -5.55 22.89
N LEU A 38 1.55 -5.42 22.65
CA LEU A 38 2.35 -6.42 21.91
C LEU A 38 2.46 -7.76 22.65
N ALA A 39 2.39 -7.78 23.97
CA ALA A 39 2.36 -9.02 24.76
C ALA A 39 0.96 -9.68 24.76
N GLY A 40 -0.07 -8.99 24.28
CA GLY A 40 -1.43 -9.49 24.16
C GLY A 40 -1.64 -10.48 23.01
N ARG A 41 -2.90 -10.91 22.83
CA ARG A 41 -3.30 -11.81 21.72
C ARG A 41 -4.36 -11.23 20.78
N ASP A 42 -4.88 -10.03 21.05
CA ASP A 42 -5.87 -9.40 20.17
C ASP A 42 -5.19 -8.87 18.89
N PRO A 43 -5.49 -9.43 17.71
CA PRO A 43 -4.84 -9.01 16.46
C PRO A 43 -5.03 -7.53 16.14
N ARG A 44 -6.17 -6.93 16.53
CA ARG A 44 -6.42 -5.51 16.25
C ARG A 44 -5.48 -4.63 17.04
N ARG A 45 -5.28 -4.95 18.32
CA ARG A 45 -4.38 -4.20 19.21
C ARG A 45 -2.91 -4.44 18.87
N LEU A 46 -2.55 -5.68 18.51
CA LEU A 46 -1.22 -5.99 18.00
C LEU A 46 -0.87 -5.14 16.78
N ARG A 47 -1.79 -5.07 15.82
CA ARG A 47 -1.62 -4.25 14.62
C ARG A 47 -1.49 -2.76 14.95
N GLU A 48 -2.37 -2.24 15.79
CA GLU A 48 -2.34 -0.83 16.19
C GLU A 48 -1.02 -0.47 16.91
N ALA A 49 -0.56 -1.35 17.80
CA ALA A 49 0.69 -1.18 18.51
C ALA A 49 1.91 -1.24 17.57
N ALA A 50 1.95 -2.21 16.65
CA ALA A 50 3.02 -2.29 15.64
C ALA A 50 3.06 -1.05 14.74
N GLY A 51 1.91 -0.61 14.22
CA GLY A 51 1.85 0.58 13.35
C GLY A 51 2.23 1.88 14.06
N ALA A 52 2.00 1.97 15.37
CA ALA A 52 2.38 3.15 16.16
C ALA A 52 3.89 3.30 16.37
N THR A 53 4.70 2.28 16.08
CA THR A 53 6.16 2.36 16.14
C THR A 53 6.76 3.32 15.10
N ASP A 54 6.09 3.50 13.96
CA ASP A 54 6.56 4.34 12.84
C ASP A 54 6.74 5.81 13.24
N GLY A 55 5.98 6.29 14.23
CA GLY A 55 6.09 7.66 14.74
C GLY A 55 7.15 7.87 15.84
N LEU A 56 7.78 6.79 16.32
CA LEU A 56 8.70 6.82 17.46
C LEU A 56 10.18 6.81 17.06
N GLY A 57 10.48 6.49 15.79
CA GLY A 57 11.86 6.39 15.31
C GLY A 57 12.70 5.41 16.15
N GLN A 58 13.91 5.82 16.52
CA GLN A 58 14.86 4.96 17.26
C GLN A 58 14.40 4.62 18.68
N ASP A 59 13.51 5.41 19.30
CA ASP A 59 12.99 5.12 20.65
C ASP A 59 12.23 3.78 20.69
N ALA A 60 11.63 3.38 19.56
CA ALA A 60 10.91 2.11 19.45
C ALA A 60 11.82 0.87 19.38
N ALA A 61 13.15 1.01 19.28
CA ALA A 61 14.08 -0.13 19.25
C ALA A 61 13.95 -1.02 20.50
N VAL A 62 13.54 -0.46 21.65
CA VAL A 62 13.28 -1.22 22.89
C VAL A 62 12.14 -2.25 22.73
N LEU A 63 11.26 -2.06 21.75
CA LEU A 63 10.12 -2.95 21.48
C LEU A 63 10.47 -4.14 20.57
N LEU A 64 11.68 -4.21 20.01
CA LEU A 64 12.09 -5.28 19.10
C LEU A 64 11.83 -6.70 19.66
N PRO A 65 12.16 -7.02 20.94
CA PRO A 65 11.86 -8.34 21.50
C PRO A 65 10.36 -8.63 21.57
N ALA A 66 9.55 -7.62 21.90
CA ALA A 66 8.09 -7.76 21.99
C ALA A 66 7.46 -7.96 20.61
N LEU A 67 7.91 -7.21 19.59
CA LEU A 67 7.49 -7.38 18.20
C LEU A 67 7.80 -8.78 17.68
N ARG A 68 9.03 -9.27 17.89
CA ARG A 68 9.42 -10.64 17.49
C ARG A 68 8.59 -11.71 18.19
N SER A 69 8.30 -11.53 19.49
CA SER A 69 7.45 -12.45 20.23
C SER A 69 5.98 -12.41 19.81
N ALA A 70 5.51 -11.27 19.29
CA ALA A 70 4.13 -11.07 18.86
C ALA A 70 3.85 -11.63 17.46
N LEU A 71 4.89 -11.77 16.63
CA LEU A 71 4.79 -12.29 15.27
C LEU A 71 4.25 -13.72 15.29
N GLY A 72 3.15 -13.94 14.56
CA GLY A 72 2.49 -15.25 14.54
C GLY A 72 3.31 -16.32 13.86
N THR A 73 3.11 -17.56 14.32
CA THR A 73 3.57 -18.75 13.62
C THR A 73 2.60 -19.12 12.48
N ASP A 74 3.01 -20.05 11.63
CA ASP A 74 2.16 -20.56 10.54
C ASP A 74 0.85 -21.17 11.05
N GLU A 75 0.84 -21.73 12.26
CA GLU A 75 -0.34 -22.33 12.90
C GLU A 75 -1.31 -21.27 13.44
N ASP A 76 -0.82 -20.10 13.86
CA ASP A 76 -1.64 -19.02 14.41
C ASP A 76 -2.43 -18.25 13.32
N GLY A 77 -1.97 -18.33 12.08
CA GLY A 77 -2.20 -17.35 11.04
C GLY A 77 -3.40 -17.58 10.12
N THR A 78 -4.53 -18.11 10.59
CA THR A 78 -5.65 -18.43 9.67
C THR A 78 -6.60 -17.27 9.41
N THR A 79 -6.75 -16.33 10.35
CA THR A 79 -7.75 -15.24 10.24
C THR A 79 -7.19 -13.99 9.56
N ILE A 80 -8.05 -13.25 8.85
CA ILE A 80 -7.69 -11.97 8.20
C ILE A 80 -7.10 -10.95 9.20
N PRO A 81 -7.69 -10.71 10.39
CA PRO A 81 -7.10 -9.78 11.36
C PRO A 81 -5.70 -10.18 11.82
N ARG A 82 -5.43 -11.49 12.01
CA ARG A 82 -4.10 -11.98 12.38
C ARG A 82 -3.08 -11.75 11.28
N LYS A 83 -3.44 -12.01 10.01
CA LYS A 83 -2.57 -11.73 8.87
C LYS A 83 -2.24 -10.24 8.73
N ASP A 84 -3.25 -9.37 8.91
CA ASP A 84 -3.06 -7.92 8.91
C ASP A 84 -2.14 -7.46 10.06
N ALA A 85 -2.24 -8.09 11.24
CA ALA A 85 -1.36 -7.81 12.38
C ALA A 85 0.08 -8.28 12.13
N ASP A 86 0.25 -9.52 11.65
CA ASP A 86 1.57 -10.07 11.33
C ASP A 86 2.28 -9.23 10.28
N LEU A 87 1.56 -8.76 9.25
CA LEU A 87 2.11 -7.88 8.23
C LEU A 87 2.61 -6.55 8.82
N GLU A 88 1.85 -5.93 9.72
CA GLU A 88 2.25 -4.67 10.36
C GLU A 88 3.42 -4.88 11.34
N ILE A 89 3.43 -5.98 12.09
CA ILE A 89 4.55 -6.35 12.97
C ILE A 89 5.83 -6.55 12.15
N ALA A 90 5.74 -7.26 11.03
CA ALA A 90 6.91 -7.53 10.19
C ALA A 90 7.44 -6.24 9.51
N LEU A 91 6.56 -5.33 9.11
CA LEU A 91 6.95 -4.00 8.63
C LEU A 91 7.59 -3.15 9.72
N ALA A 92 7.07 -3.19 10.95
CA ALA A 92 7.66 -2.50 12.09
C ALA A 92 9.07 -3.03 12.40
N LEU A 93 9.26 -4.36 12.38
CA LEU A 93 10.58 -4.98 12.52
C LEU A 93 11.54 -4.49 11.44
N TRP A 94 11.16 -4.60 10.16
CA TRP A 94 11.98 -4.15 9.04
C TRP A 94 12.35 -2.66 9.13
N ARG A 95 11.40 -1.77 9.48
CA ARG A 95 11.68 -0.33 9.64
C ARG A 95 12.70 -0.05 10.75
N LEU A 96 12.65 -0.82 11.84
CA LEU A 96 13.53 -0.63 13.00
C LEU A 96 14.91 -1.28 12.81
N THR A 97 14.99 -2.42 12.12
CA THR A 97 16.25 -3.16 11.93
C THR A 97 16.94 -2.86 10.60
N GLY A 98 16.19 -2.41 9.59
CA GLY A 98 16.63 -2.36 8.20
C GLY A 98 16.70 -3.73 7.52
N ASP A 99 16.36 -4.81 8.21
CA ASP A 99 16.49 -6.19 7.75
C ASP A 99 15.16 -6.71 7.19
N PRO A 100 15.09 -7.07 5.89
CA PRO A 100 13.87 -7.57 5.27
C PRO A 100 13.53 -9.02 5.64
N ASP A 101 14.41 -9.78 6.30
CA ASP A 101 14.27 -11.22 6.52
C ASP A 101 13.04 -11.60 7.34
N ASP A 102 12.60 -10.75 8.28
CA ASP A 102 11.35 -10.95 9.04
C ASP A 102 10.10 -10.63 8.19
N ALA A 103 10.22 -9.71 7.22
CA ALA A 103 9.09 -9.19 6.44
C ALA A 103 8.77 -10.02 5.20
N VAL A 104 9.79 -10.43 4.44
CA VAL A 104 9.60 -11.16 3.16
C VAL A 104 8.79 -12.46 3.33
N PRO A 105 9.07 -13.35 4.30
CA PRO A 105 8.31 -14.58 4.48
C PRO A 105 6.84 -14.33 4.85
N VAL A 106 6.57 -13.31 5.67
CA VAL A 106 5.20 -12.94 6.07
C VAL A 106 4.41 -12.43 4.88
N ILE A 107 5.01 -11.55 4.07
CA ILE A 107 4.37 -11.03 2.85
C ILE A 107 4.12 -12.17 1.87
N ALA A 108 5.09 -13.07 1.66
CA ALA A 108 4.95 -14.24 0.78
C ALA A 108 3.76 -15.11 1.19
N ARG A 109 3.66 -15.43 2.49
CA ARG A 109 2.56 -16.22 3.06
C ARG A 109 1.20 -15.56 2.82
N VAL A 110 1.11 -14.26 3.08
CA VAL A 110 -0.14 -13.50 2.87
C VAL A 110 -0.55 -13.49 1.40
N LEU A 111 0.39 -13.25 0.48
CA LEU A 111 0.12 -13.26 -0.96
C LEU A 111 -0.30 -14.65 -1.45
N ALA A 112 0.34 -15.72 -0.96
CA ALA A 112 0.03 -17.10 -1.33
C ALA A 112 -1.37 -17.53 -0.87
N GLN A 113 -1.83 -17.05 0.28
CA GLN A 113 -3.10 -17.46 0.88
C GLN A 113 -4.29 -16.56 0.47
N ALA A 114 -4.06 -15.53 -0.34
CA ALA A 114 -5.09 -14.60 -0.77
C ALA A 114 -5.98 -15.18 -1.88
N GLU A 115 -6.63 -16.32 -1.66
CA GLU A 115 -7.44 -16.98 -2.69
C GLU A 115 -8.88 -16.46 -2.77
N SER A 116 -9.39 -15.83 -1.70
CA SER A 116 -10.78 -15.36 -1.63
C SER A 116 -10.94 -13.85 -1.88
N GLU A 117 -12.13 -13.44 -2.34
CA GLU A 117 -12.51 -12.02 -2.50
C GLU A 117 -12.44 -11.25 -1.18
N TRP A 118 -12.76 -11.90 -0.06
CA TRP A 118 -12.71 -11.32 1.29
C TRP A 118 -11.29 -10.94 1.72
N MET A 119 -10.26 -11.57 1.15
CA MET A 119 -8.84 -11.29 1.44
C MET A 119 -8.23 -10.22 0.53
N ARG A 120 -9.00 -9.62 -0.38
CA ARG A 120 -8.48 -8.65 -1.36
C ARG A 120 -7.68 -7.51 -0.72
N TRP A 121 -8.17 -6.94 0.38
CA TRP A 121 -7.52 -5.81 1.04
C TRP A 121 -6.23 -6.20 1.72
N THR A 122 -6.17 -7.40 2.30
CA THR A 122 -4.96 -7.93 2.93
C THR A 122 -3.89 -8.22 1.88
N ALA A 123 -4.27 -8.75 0.71
CA ALA A 123 -3.36 -8.92 -0.42
C ALA A 123 -2.82 -7.58 -0.96
N VAL A 124 -3.69 -6.56 -1.07
CA VAL A 124 -3.28 -5.19 -1.46
C VAL A 124 -2.30 -4.60 -0.44
N ARG A 125 -2.53 -4.77 0.86
CA ARG A 125 -1.57 -4.33 1.90
C ARG A 125 -0.24 -5.06 1.77
N ALA A 126 -0.24 -6.36 1.52
CA ALA A 126 0.97 -7.15 1.33
C ALA A 126 1.75 -6.72 0.09
N ALA A 127 1.07 -6.41 -1.02
CA ALA A 127 1.71 -5.84 -2.21
C ALA A 127 2.33 -4.47 -1.93
N LYS A 128 1.62 -3.58 -1.23
CA LYS A 128 2.16 -2.29 -0.79
C LYS A 128 3.37 -2.44 0.13
N ALA A 129 3.37 -3.45 1.01
CA ALA A 129 4.52 -3.78 1.84
C ALA A 129 5.72 -4.22 0.98
N ALA A 130 5.50 -5.11 0.00
CA ALA A 130 6.55 -5.50 -0.94
C ALA A 130 7.13 -4.30 -1.71
N ALA A 131 6.27 -3.35 -2.11
CA ALA A 131 6.71 -2.11 -2.77
C ALA A 131 7.65 -1.28 -1.88
N LEU A 132 7.37 -1.21 -0.57
CA LEU A 132 8.22 -0.50 0.39
C LEU A 132 9.60 -1.18 0.55
N LEU A 133 9.65 -2.51 0.53
CA LEU A 133 10.89 -3.27 0.59
C LEU A 133 11.76 -3.12 -0.67
N GLY A 134 11.15 -2.75 -1.80
CA GLY A 134 11.86 -2.54 -3.07
C GLY A 134 12.62 -3.81 -3.51
N PRO A 135 13.88 -3.72 -3.96
CA PRO A 135 14.65 -4.86 -4.46
C PRO A 135 14.79 -6.03 -3.47
N ALA A 136 14.68 -5.79 -2.15
CA ALA A 136 14.71 -6.86 -1.15
C ALA A 136 13.54 -7.86 -1.28
N ALA A 137 12.43 -7.43 -1.89
CA ALA A 137 11.26 -8.26 -2.15
C ALA A 137 11.32 -9.01 -3.50
N ALA A 138 12.49 -9.11 -4.16
CA ALA A 138 12.66 -9.81 -5.44
C ALA A 138 12.09 -11.23 -5.49
N SER A 139 12.19 -11.98 -4.40
CA SER A 139 11.64 -13.35 -4.29
C SER A 139 10.11 -13.41 -4.36
N LEU A 140 9.42 -12.27 -4.17
CA LEU A 140 7.96 -12.18 -4.18
C LEU A 140 7.37 -12.00 -5.59
N CYS A 141 8.20 -11.70 -6.60
CA CYS A 141 7.77 -11.46 -7.99
C CYS A 141 6.76 -12.49 -8.51
N PRO A 142 6.97 -13.82 -8.38
CA PRO A 142 6.00 -14.80 -8.87
C PRO A 142 4.62 -14.71 -8.21
N ALA A 143 4.55 -14.33 -6.94
CA ALA A 143 3.28 -14.16 -6.23
C ALA A 143 2.57 -12.87 -6.64
N LEU A 144 3.32 -11.78 -6.81
CA LEU A 144 2.80 -10.51 -7.29
C LEU A 144 2.24 -10.64 -8.73
N GLU A 145 2.94 -11.38 -9.59
CA GLU A 145 2.50 -11.70 -10.96
C GLU A 145 1.14 -12.39 -11.01
N ARG A 146 0.97 -13.46 -10.22
CA ARG A 146 -0.33 -14.15 -10.13
C ARG A 146 -1.44 -13.21 -9.68
N GLY A 147 -1.11 -12.22 -8.84
CA GLY A 147 -2.03 -11.20 -8.38
C GLY A 147 -2.53 -10.24 -9.46
N LEU A 148 -1.82 -10.08 -10.58
CA LEU A 148 -2.22 -9.19 -11.69
C LEU A 148 -3.52 -9.64 -12.37
N ALA A 149 -3.81 -10.94 -12.34
CA ALA A 149 -5.05 -11.50 -12.92
C ALA A 149 -6.32 -11.09 -12.14
N VAL A 150 -6.18 -10.53 -10.93
CA VAL A 150 -7.29 -10.08 -10.10
C VAL A 150 -7.39 -8.55 -10.16
N PRO A 151 -8.38 -7.97 -10.86
CA PRO A 151 -8.46 -6.53 -11.11
C PRO A 151 -8.39 -5.66 -9.85
N GLU A 152 -8.99 -6.09 -8.75
CA GLU A 152 -9.03 -5.38 -7.46
C GLU A 152 -7.66 -5.29 -6.77
N ARG A 153 -6.69 -6.11 -7.20
CA ARG A 153 -5.35 -6.18 -6.62
C ARG A 153 -4.30 -5.68 -7.60
N ALA A 154 -4.58 -5.77 -8.89
CA ALA A 154 -3.64 -5.49 -9.97
C ALA A 154 -2.87 -4.18 -9.80
N PRO A 155 -3.47 -3.02 -9.47
CA PRO A 155 -2.69 -1.78 -9.36
C PRO A 155 -1.62 -1.82 -8.25
N ALA A 156 -1.94 -2.41 -7.10
CA ALA A 156 -0.96 -2.57 -6.02
C ALA A 156 0.14 -3.58 -6.40
N MET A 157 -0.19 -4.63 -7.15
CA MET A 157 0.79 -5.59 -7.66
C MET A 157 1.72 -4.94 -8.69
N VAL A 158 1.19 -4.09 -9.59
CA VAL A 158 2.00 -3.32 -10.55
C VAL A 158 2.99 -2.43 -9.82
N LEU A 159 2.53 -1.63 -8.84
CA LEU A 159 3.41 -0.76 -8.05
C LEU A 159 4.50 -1.55 -7.32
N ALA A 160 4.14 -2.71 -6.75
CA ALA A 160 5.10 -3.59 -6.10
C ALA A 160 6.15 -4.13 -7.08
N LEU A 161 5.71 -4.63 -8.25
CA LEU A 161 6.61 -5.15 -9.27
C LEU A 161 7.57 -4.09 -9.80
N LEU A 162 7.10 -2.85 -9.99
CA LEU A 162 7.96 -1.74 -10.42
C LEU A 162 8.98 -1.34 -9.36
N ALA A 163 8.63 -1.40 -8.08
CA ALA A 163 9.56 -1.10 -6.99
C ALA A 163 10.60 -2.21 -6.77
N VAL A 164 10.20 -3.46 -6.98
CA VAL A 164 11.06 -4.64 -6.82
C VAL A 164 12.05 -4.78 -7.98
N ASP A 165 11.59 -4.59 -9.21
CA ASP A 165 12.40 -4.67 -10.42
C ASP A 165 12.00 -3.56 -11.43
N PRO A 166 12.61 -2.36 -11.31
CA PRO A 166 12.28 -1.23 -12.16
C PRO A 166 12.60 -1.42 -13.65
N SER A 167 13.50 -2.35 -13.99
CA SER A 167 14.11 -2.45 -15.32
C SER A 167 13.79 -3.74 -16.07
N GLY A 168 13.39 -4.81 -15.39
CA GLY A 168 13.31 -6.15 -16.00
C GLY A 168 11.96 -6.56 -16.57
N ARG A 169 10.88 -5.78 -16.40
CA ARG A 169 9.52 -6.23 -16.73
C ARG A 169 8.91 -5.56 -17.96
N ASP A 170 8.10 -6.33 -18.69
CA ASP A 170 7.25 -5.82 -19.76
C ASP A 170 6.22 -4.83 -19.19
N ARG A 171 6.44 -3.54 -19.47
CA ARG A 171 5.57 -2.45 -19.04
C ARG A 171 4.20 -2.51 -19.73
N THR A 172 4.09 -3.24 -20.84
CA THR A 172 2.86 -3.45 -21.61
C THR A 172 1.83 -4.22 -20.78
N ASP A 173 2.23 -5.37 -20.21
CA ASP A 173 1.36 -6.21 -19.38
C ASP A 173 0.92 -5.50 -18.10
N LEU A 174 1.83 -4.72 -17.50
CA LEU A 174 1.54 -3.92 -16.31
C LEU A 174 0.52 -2.81 -16.60
N ALA A 175 0.68 -2.10 -17.72
CA ALA A 175 -0.26 -1.07 -18.16
C ALA A 175 -1.64 -1.66 -18.46
N ASP A 176 -1.68 -2.82 -19.13
CA ASP A 176 -2.93 -3.52 -19.45
C ASP A 176 -3.68 -3.98 -18.19
N ALA A 177 -2.97 -4.53 -17.20
CA ALA A 177 -3.56 -4.93 -15.92
C ALA A 177 -4.12 -3.73 -15.14
N ALA A 178 -3.39 -2.61 -15.10
CA ALA A 178 -3.86 -1.38 -14.45
C ALA A 178 -5.10 -0.80 -15.16
N LEU A 179 -5.08 -0.69 -16.48
CA LEU A 179 -6.23 -0.21 -17.25
C LEU A 179 -7.45 -1.11 -17.11
N THR A 180 -7.28 -2.43 -17.13
CA THR A 180 -8.36 -3.40 -16.91
C THR A 180 -9.00 -3.21 -15.53
N SER A 181 -8.21 -2.89 -14.50
CA SER A 181 -8.74 -2.55 -13.17
C SER A 181 -9.60 -1.28 -13.19
N ALA A 182 -9.12 -0.22 -13.85
CA ALA A 182 -9.85 1.03 -13.98
C ALA A 182 -11.16 0.86 -14.78
N GLU A 183 -11.13 0.13 -15.89
CA GLU A 183 -12.29 -0.13 -16.74
C GLU A 183 -13.40 -0.89 -16.00
N ARG A 184 -13.01 -1.79 -15.08
CA ARG A 184 -13.91 -2.56 -14.23
C ARG A 184 -14.34 -1.82 -12.96
N HIS A 185 -13.80 -0.63 -12.68
CA HIS A 185 -13.99 0.12 -11.42
C HIS A 185 -13.55 -0.65 -10.18
N ALA A 186 -12.56 -1.53 -10.34
CA ALA A 186 -12.05 -2.34 -9.25
C ALA A 186 -11.20 -1.49 -8.28
N ASP A 187 -10.23 -0.75 -8.81
CA ASP A 187 -9.44 0.26 -8.08
C ASP A 187 -8.94 1.34 -9.05
N ALA A 188 -9.85 2.24 -9.44
CA ALA A 188 -9.59 3.23 -10.49
C ALA A 188 -8.48 4.24 -10.13
N MET A 189 -8.43 4.69 -8.87
CA MET A 189 -7.37 5.59 -8.42
C MET A 189 -6.03 4.89 -8.31
N GLY A 190 -5.98 3.67 -7.75
CA GLY A 190 -4.75 2.89 -7.72
C GLY A 190 -4.22 2.59 -9.12
N ALA A 191 -5.10 2.36 -10.09
CA ALA A 191 -4.70 2.18 -11.49
C ALA A 191 -4.03 3.43 -12.08
N LEU A 192 -4.50 4.64 -11.77
CA LEU A 192 -3.83 5.87 -12.19
C LEU A 192 -2.46 6.04 -11.53
N ASP A 193 -2.35 5.71 -10.24
CA ASP A 193 -1.06 5.73 -9.53
C ASP A 193 -0.06 4.76 -10.18
N ALA A 194 -0.52 3.55 -10.54
CA ALA A 194 0.28 2.56 -11.24
C ALA A 194 0.72 3.01 -12.65
N LEU A 195 -0.20 3.59 -13.43
CA LEU A 195 0.10 4.15 -14.76
C LEU A 195 1.06 5.35 -14.69
N ALA A 196 0.93 6.18 -13.66
CA ALA A 196 1.88 7.28 -13.41
C ALA A 196 3.27 6.73 -13.05
N ALA A 197 3.36 5.69 -12.22
CA ALA A 197 4.61 5.04 -11.85
C ALA A 197 5.28 4.31 -13.02
N LEU A 198 4.50 3.78 -13.98
CA LEU A 198 5.02 3.22 -15.22
C LEU A 198 5.73 4.26 -16.09
N GLY A 199 5.39 5.53 -15.92
CA GLY A 199 5.88 6.62 -16.75
C GLY A 199 5.07 6.75 -18.05
N PRO A 200 4.52 7.94 -18.37
CA PRO A 200 3.70 8.15 -19.56
C PRO A 200 4.43 7.87 -20.88
N GLU A 201 5.76 7.93 -20.90
CA GLU A 201 6.60 7.57 -22.04
C GLU A 201 6.58 6.07 -22.38
N ASN A 202 6.20 5.22 -21.42
CA ASN A 202 6.07 3.77 -21.62
C ASN A 202 4.64 3.37 -22.03
N LEU A 203 3.71 4.32 -22.14
CA LEU A 203 2.33 4.06 -22.56
C LEU A 203 2.20 4.20 -24.07
N SER A 204 1.96 3.07 -24.74
CA SER A 204 1.68 3.03 -26.18
C SER A 204 0.36 3.75 -26.52
N ARG A 205 0.20 4.14 -27.79
CA ARG A 205 -0.99 4.86 -28.26
C ARG A 205 -2.32 4.18 -27.91
N PRO A 206 -2.48 2.84 -28.10
CA PRO A 206 -3.71 2.15 -27.69
C PRO A 206 -4.07 2.32 -26.20
N TYR A 207 -3.07 2.38 -25.30
CA TYR A 207 -3.30 2.59 -23.88
C TYR A 207 -3.72 4.04 -23.56
N LEU A 208 -3.12 5.01 -24.25
CA LEU A 208 -3.51 6.41 -24.14
C LEU A 208 -4.94 6.64 -24.65
N ASP A 209 -5.35 5.95 -25.72
CA ASP A 209 -6.72 6.04 -26.23
C ASP A 209 -7.72 5.44 -25.23
N ARG A 210 -7.43 4.27 -24.62
CA ARG A 210 -8.24 3.69 -23.54
C ARG A 210 -8.35 4.62 -22.32
N LEU A 211 -7.25 5.24 -21.91
CA LEU A 211 -7.25 6.20 -20.81
C LEU A 211 -8.05 7.47 -21.16
N THR A 212 -8.01 7.91 -22.41
CA THR A 212 -8.82 9.03 -22.91
C THR A 212 -10.31 8.69 -22.84
N ASP A 213 -10.70 7.49 -23.28
CA ASP A 213 -12.08 7.03 -23.18
C ASP A 213 -12.55 7.01 -21.72
N LEU A 214 -11.69 6.60 -20.77
CA LEU A 214 -12.00 6.65 -19.35
C LEU A 214 -12.10 8.08 -18.79
N ALA A 215 -11.23 8.98 -19.23
CA ALA A 215 -11.18 10.36 -18.78
C ALA A 215 -12.37 11.21 -19.27
N GLU A 216 -12.90 10.88 -20.46
CA GLU A 216 -14.00 11.61 -21.11
C GLU A 216 -15.37 10.94 -20.97
N ARG A 217 -15.44 9.74 -20.39
CA ARG A 217 -16.71 9.07 -20.09
C ARG A 217 -17.53 9.90 -19.10
N ASP A 218 -18.73 10.30 -19.51
CA ASP A 218 -19.72 10.89 -18.60
C ASP A 218 -20.51 9.76 -17.91
N ARG A 219 -20.07 9.38 -16.70
CA ARG A 219 -20.75 8.37 -15.85
C ARG A 219 -21.67 9.00 -14.80
N ARG A 220 -22.34 10.11 -15.15
CA ARG A 220 -23.48 10.64 -14.37
C ARG A 220 -24.72 9.74 -14.45
N VAL A 221 -24.60 8.45 -14.15
CA VAL A 221 -25.76 7.61 -13.81
C VAL A 221 -26.01 7.79 -12.31
N TRP A 222 -26.95 8.68 -12.02
CA TRP A 222 -27.43 9.00 -10.69
C TRP A 222 -28.00 7.75 -10.00
N CYS A 223 -27.43 7.37 -8.85
CA CYS A 223 -28.06 6.48 -7.88
C CYS A 223 -28.72 7.34 -6.79
N PRO A 224 -30.04 7.25 -6.55
CA PRO A 224 -30.66 7.92 -5.42
C PRO A 224 -30.11 7.37 -4.11
N GLY A 225 -29.66 8.25 -3.20
CA GLY A 225 -29.43 7.92 -1.79
C GLY A 225 -27.99 8.00 -1.27
N LEU A 226 -27.00 8.24 -2.13
CA LEU A 226 -25.58 8.46 -1.74
C LEU A 226 -25.07 9.78 -2.31
N SER A 227 -25.66 10.90 -1.88
CA SER A 227 -25.24 12.23 -2.30
C SER A 227 -23.88 12.59 -1.68
N GLY A 228 -22.82 12.63 -2.50
CA GLY A 228 -21.50 13.19 -2.17
C GLY A 228 -20.32 12.43 -2.80
N SER A 229 -20.12 11.16 -2.42
CA SER A 229 -18.81 10.51 -2.62
C SER A 229 -18.52 10.00 -4.03
N ALA A 230 -19.50 9.49 -4.77
CA ALA A 230 -19.25 8.85 -6.06
C ALA A 230 -18.95 9.85 -7.17
N ALA A 231 -19.68 10.97 -7.22
CA ALA A 231 -19.47 12.02 -8.21
C ALA A 231 -18.14 12.77 -7.97
N GLU A 232 -17.78 13.01 -6.71
CA GLU A 232 -16.48 13.60 -6.35
C GLU A 232 -15.31 12.65 -6.68
N ALA A 233 -15.47 11.35 -6.41
CA ALA A 233 -14.46 10.35 -6.77
C ALA A 233 -14.29 10.23 -8.29
N ASP A 234 -15.37 10.27 -9.06
CA ASP A 234 -15.33 10.25 -10.53
C ASP A 234 -14.69 11.52 -11.10
N ALA A 235 -15.07 12.70 -10.60
CA ALA A 235 -14.45 13.96 -11.01
C ALA A 235 -12.94 13.99 -10.72
N ARG A 236 -12.54 13.51 -9.53
CA ARG A 236 -11.12 13.36 -9.16
C ARG A 236 -10.38 12.40 -10.08
N PHE A 237 -10.99 11.26 -10.42
CA PHE A 237 -10.41 10.31 -11.36
C PHE A 237 -10.21 10.94 -12.74
N GLN A 238 -11.23 11.60 -13.29
CA GLN A 238 -11.13 12.25 -14.61
C GLN A 238 -10.05 13.34 -14.62
N GLU A 239 -9.97 14.15 -13.57
CA GLU A 239 -8.93 15.19 -13.45
C GLU A 239 -7.53 14.58 -13.47
N ALA A 240 -7.32 13.52 -12.68
CA ALA A 240 -6.04 12.81 -12.61
C ALA A 240 -5.69 12.11 -13.94
N ALA A 241 -6.65 11.47 -14.59
CA ALA A 241 -6.48 10.83 -15.90
C ALA A 241 -6.09 11.85 -16.98
N ARG A 242 -6.79 13.00 -17.04
CA ARG A 242 -6.45 14.10 -17.95
C ARG A 242 -5.08 14.69 -17.66
N ALA A 243 -4.68 14.79 -16.39
CA ALA A 243 -3.35 15.24 -16.01
C ALA A 243 -2.26 14.30 -16.56
N LEU A 244 -2.45 12.98 -16.43
CA LEU A 244 -1.52 11.97 -16.96
C LEU A 244 -1.42 12.05 -18.50
N LEU A 245 -2.55 12.21 -19.19
CA LEU A 245 -2.59 12.38 -20.65
C LEU A 245 -1.86 13.64 -21.14
N ARG A 246 -1.98 14.76 -20.42
CA ARG A 246 -1.23 15.99 -20.73
C ARG A 246 0.28 15.78 -20.63
N THR A 247 0.74 15.08 -19.60
CA THR A 247 2.16 14.75 -19.44
C THR A 247 2.66 13.89 -20.60
N ALA A 248 1.90 12.87 -21.01
CA ALA A 248 2.23 12.03 -22.16
C ALA A 248 2.30 12.81 -23.48
N GLY A 249 1.33 13.69 -23.73
CA GLY A 249 1.30 14.53 -24.93
C GLY A 249 2.48 15.51 -25.01
N THR A 250 2.92 16.05 -23.87
CA THR A 250 4.07 16.97 -23.80
C THR A 250 5.39 16.27 -24.18
N ILE A 251 5.57 15.02 -23.74
CA ILE A 251 6.75 14.20 -24.05
C ILE A 251 6.80 13.87 -25.56
N SER A 252 5.65 13.55 -26.15
CA SER A 252 5.55 13.26 -27.58
C SER A 252 5.85 14.49 -28.46
N ALA A 253 5.44 15.69 -28.04
CA ALA A 253 5.76 16.94 -28.75
C ALA A 253 7.26 17.32 -28.64
N GLY A 254 7.89 17.09 -27.48
CA GLY A 254 9.31 17.38 -27.26
C GLY A 254 10.26 16.51 -28.12
N THR A 255 9.93 15.23 -28.31
CA THR A 255 10.72 14.31 -29.13
C THR A 255 10.62 14.59 -30.64
N ALA A 256 9.47 15.10 -31.12
CA ALA A 256 9.31 15.50 -32.52
C ALA A 256 10.13 16.74 -32.93
N THR A 257 10.56 17.55 -31.96
CA THR A 257 11.27 18.82 -32.19
C THR A 257 12.80 18.64 -32.28
N ALA A 258 13.33 17.48 -31.88
CA ALA A 258 14.77 17.16 -31.90
C ALA A 258 15.20 16.41 -33.17
N ARG A 259 14.77 16.87 -34.36
CA ARG A 259 15.32 16.37 -35.64
C ARG A 259 16.65 17.09 -35.91
N PRO A 260 17.79 16.40 -36.07
CA PRO A 260 19.06 17.05 -36.31
C PRO A 260 19.05 17.67 -37.71
N THR A 261 19.29 18.98 -37.77
CA THR A 261 19.65 19.68 -38.99
C THR A 261 21.02 19.16 -39.44
N THR A 262 21.03 18.17 -40.34
CA THR A 262 22.24 17.76 -41.06
C THR A 262 22.71 18.94 -41.93
N ALA A 263 23.93 19.39 -41.66
CA ALA A 263 24.75 20.18 -42.59
C ALA A 263 25.84 19.27 -43.18
#